data_AF-A0A6G3ZBY6-F1
#
_entry.id   AF-A0A6G3ZBY6-F1
#
_cell.length_a   1.000
_cell.length_b   1.000
_cell.length_c   1.000
_cell.angle_alpha   90.00
_cell.angle_beta   90.00
_cell.angle_gamma   90.00
#
_symmetry.space_group_name_H-M   'P 1'
#
loop_
_entity.id
_entity.type
_entity.pdbx_description
1 polymer ?
#
loop_
_entity_poly.entity_id
_entity_poly.type
_entity_poly.pdbx_seq_one_letter_code
_entity_poly.pdbx_strand_id
1 'polypeptide(L)'
;MKKRSLSFYLLAAFFGLFILFLYGPMITIFILSLQGPDGALTFPVRSFGFYWLGQVFQEQRVGNFVEPFQRSLVLGGIVTGLAASMSVLAAMAFRQRFKGSTVLFYLTIASLIVPSILISLGL
;
A
#
# COMPACT_ATOMS: atom_id res chain seq x y z
N MET A 1 8.78 -39.39 -8.13
CA MET A 1 8.28 -38.16 -7.49
C MET A 1 7.93 -38.49 -6.03
N LYS A 2 8.60 -37.89 -5.03
CA LYS A 2 8.30 -38.13 -3.59
C LYS A 2 6.85 -37.71 -3.30
N LYS A 3 6.03 -38.60 -2.73
CA LYS A 3 4.66 -38.25 -2.29
C LYS A 3 4.74 -37.17 -1.22
N ARG A 4 4.03 -36.05 -1.41
CA ARG A 4 3.97 -34.97 -0.42
C ARG A 4 3.14 -35.44 0.78
N SER A 5 3.52 -35.02 1.99
CA SER A 5 2.83 -35.39 3.23
C SER A 5 1.45 -34.74 3.33
N LEU A 6 0.54 -35.32 4.12
CA LEU A 6 -0.79 -34.74 4.36
C LEU A 6 -0.70 -33.31 4.93
N SER A 7 0.25 -33.07 5.84
CA SER A 7 0.51 -31.75 6.42
C SER A 7 0.83 -30.70 5.36
N PHE A 8 1.52 -31.07 4.28
CA PHE A 8 1.78 -30.17 3.16
C PHE A 8 0.47 -29.69 2.51
N TYR A 9 -0.46 -30.61 2.23
CA TYR A 9 -1.73 -30.27 1.60
C TYR A 9 -2.62 -29.43 2.51
N LEU A 10 -2.66 -29.73 3.81
CA LEU A 10 -3.40 -28.93 4.79
C LEU A 10 -2.85 -27.51 4.89
N LEU A 11 -1.52 -27.36 4.99
CA LEU A 11 -0.88 -26.05 5.08
C LEU A 11 -1.03 -25.26 3.77
N ALA A 12 -0.94 -25.93 2.63
CA ALA A 12 -1.19 -25.32 1.33
C ALA A 12 -2.64 -24.85 1.18
N ALA A 13 -3.62 -25.64 1.62
CA ALA A 13 -5.03 -25.25 1.61
C ALA A 13 -5.30 -24.06 2.53
N PHE A 14 -4.77 -24.10 3.76
CA PHE A 14 -4.89 -23.00 4.72
C PHE A 14 -4.26 -21.71 4.17
N PHE A 15 -3.04 -21.79 3.65
CA PHE A 15 -2.37 -20.64 3.04
C PHE A 15 -3.11 -20.12 1.81
N GLY A 16 -3.64 -21.02 0.96
CA GLY A 16 -4.47 -20.66 -0.18
C GLY A 16 -5.74 -19.90 0.22
N LEU A 17 -6.43 -20.37 1.26
CA LEU A 17 -7.59 -19.68 1.83
C LEU A 17 -7.21 -18.33 2.46
N PHE A 18 -6.07 -18.26 3.13
CA PHE A 18 -5.55 -17.01 3.68
C PHE A 18 -5.27 -15.97 2.59
N ILE A 19 -4.61 -16.37 1.49
CA ILE A 19 -4.37 -15.50 0.33
C ILE A 19 -5.69 -15.08 -0.31
N LEU A 20 -6.64 -16.02 -0.49
CA LEU A 20 -7.96 -15.70 -1.06
C LEU A 20 -8.71 -14.70 -0.17
N PHE A 21 -8.64 -14.84 1.14
CA PHE A 21 -9.26 -13.91 2.09
C PHE A 21 -8.56 -12.54 2.06
N LEU A 22 -7.23 -12.51 2.11
CA LEU A 22 -6.41 -11.29 2.09
C LEU A 22 -6.65 -10.47 0.82
N TYR A 23 -6.69 -11.13 -0.34
CA TYR A 23 -6.88 -10.48 -1.63
C TYR A 23 -8.34 -10.44 -2.10
N GLY A 24 -9.28 -11.06 -1.38
CA GLY A 24 -10.70 -11.10 -1.74
C GLY A 24 -11.30 -9.72 -2.04
N PRO A 25 -11.10 -8.71 -1.17
CA PRO A 25 -11.53 -7.33 -1.45
C PRO A 25 -10.85 -6.71 -2.68
N MET A 26 -9.56 -7.01 -2.92
CA MET A 26 -8.86 -6.52 -4.11
C MET A 26 -9.39 -7.17 -5.39
N ILE A 27 -9.68 -8.47 -5.37
CA ILE A 27 -10.30 -9.20 -6.49
C ILE A 27 -11.70 -8.64 -6.77
N THR A 28 -12.45 -8.36 -5.71
CA THR A 28 -13.78 -7.70 -5.76
C THR A 28 -13.68 -6.36 -6.49
N ILE A 29 -12.78 -5.47 -6.06
CA ILE A 29 -12.56 -4.16 -6.70
C ILE A 29 -12.11 -4.32 -8.16
N PHE A 30 -11.20 -5.26 -8.43
CA PHE A 30 -10.73 -5.54 -9.78
C PHE A 30 -11.86 -5.96 -10.72
N ILE A 31 -12.72 -6.88 -10.29
CA ILE A 31 -13.88 -7.33 -11.09
C ILE A 31 -14.88 -6.19 -11.29
N LEU A 32 -15.14 -5.37 -10.26
CA LEU A 32 -16.02 -4.20 -10.39
C LEU A 32 -15.44 -3.14 -11.36
N SER A 33 -14.12 -3.03 -11.47
CA SER A 33 -13.50 -2.13 -12.46
C SER A 33 -13.70 -2.59 -13.91
N LEU A 34 -13.98 -3.88 -14.13
CA LEU A 34 -14.23 -4.49 -15.44
C LEU A 34 -15.71 -4.42 -15.86
N GLN A 35 -16.39 -3.32 -15.52
CA GLN A 35 -17.79 -3.13 -15.85
C GLN A 35 -18.02 -2.20 -17.05
N GLY A 36 -19.19 -2.35 -17.69
CA GLY A 36 -19.69 -1.41 -18.70
C GLY A 36 -20.28 -0.12 -18.10
N PRO A 37 -20.80 0.78 -18.94
CA PRO A 37 -21.41 2.04 -18.50
C PRO A 37 -22.56 1.86 -17.49
N ASP A 38 -23.34 0.78 -17.63
CA ASP A 38 -24.45 0.42 -16.73
C ASP A 38 -24.00 -0.36 -15.46
N GLY A 39 -22.69 -0.33 -15.18
CA GLY A 39 -22.07 -0.99 -14.04
C GLY A 39 -22.55 -0.43 -12.69
N ALA A 40 -22.69 -1.31 -11.70
CA ALA A 40 -23.02 -0.94 -10.32
C ALA A 40 -21.82 -1.20 -9.40
N LEU A 41 -21.70 -0.42 -8.32
CA LEU A 41 -20.66 -0.59 -7.28
C LEU A 41 -20.88 -1.81 -6.37
N THR A 42 -21.81 -2.70 -6.73
CA THR A 42 -22.20 -3.88 -5.95
C THR A 42 -22.17 -5.14 -6.82
N PHE A 43 -21.93 -6.27 -6.17
CA PHE A 43 -22.06 -7.58 -6.79
C PHE A 43 -23.53 -8.03 -6.81
N PRO A 44 -23.98 -8.82 -7.81
CA PRO A 44 -23.21 -9.30 -8.97
C PRO A 44 -23.07 -8.23 -10.07
N VAL A 45 -22.01 -8.35 -10.88
CA VAL A 45 -21.75 -7.43 -12.00
C VAL A 45 -22.85 -7.54 -13.06
N ARG A 46 -23.33 -6.39 -13.57
CA ARG A 46 -24.43 -6.33 -14.55
C ARG A 46 -23.94 -6.46 -15.99
N SER A 47 -22.78 -5.89 -16.29
CA SER A 47 -22.15 -5.91 -17.60
C SER A 47 -20.64 -6.00 -17.43
N PHE A 48 -19.98 -6.78 -18.28
CA PHE A 48 -18.51 -6.83 -18.36
C PHE A 48 -18.02 -5.91 -19.46
N GLY A 49 -16.95 -5.16 -19.20
CA GLY A 49 -16.35 -4.27 -20.18
C GLY A 49 -15.11 -3.56 -19.64
N PHE A 50 -14.34 -2.97 -20.55
CA PHE A 50 -13.16 -2.16 -20.22
C PHE A 50 -13.49 -0.67 -20.17
N TYR A 51 -14.77 -0.31 -20.08
CA TYR A 51 -15.24 1.07 -20.18
C TYR A 51 -14.59 1.94 -19.10
N TRP A 52 -14.74 1.58 -17.82
CA TRP A 52 -14.21 2.36 -16.71
C TRP A 52 -12.67 2.38 -16.67
N LEU A 53 -12.01 1.30 -17.09
CA LEU A 53 -10.55 1.28 -17.24
C LEU A 53 -10.07 2.27 -18.32
N GLY A 54 -10.79 2.36 -19.44
CA GLY A 54 -10.50 3.35 -20.49
C GLY A 54 -10.77 4.78 -20.03
N GLN A 55 -11.83 4.99 -19.24
CA GLN A 55 -12.20 6.31 -18.70
C GLN A 55 -11.10 6.93 -17.81
N VAL A 56 -10.25 6.12 -17.16
CA VAL A 56 -9.12 6.61 -16.35
C VAL A 56 -8.14 7.46 -17.18
N PHE A 57 -7.99 7.17 -18.47
CA PHE A 57 -7.08 7.89 -19.37
C PHE A 57 -7.75 9.04 -20.13
N GLN A 58 -9.06 9.22 -19.98
CA GLN A 58 -9.82 10.30 -20.61
C GLN A 58 -9.97 11.49 -19.66
N GLU A 59 -10.10 12.69 -20.21
CA GLU A 59 -10.43 13.89 -19.44
C GLU A 59 -11.86 13.75 -18.87
N GLN A 60 -11.98 13.66 -17.55
CA GLN A 60 -13.27 13.65 -16.88
C GLN A 60 -13.75 15.07 -16.60
N ARG A 61 -15.05 15.24 -16.34
CA ARG A 61 -15.66 16.53 -15.96
C ARG A 61 -14.99 17.22 -14.76
N VAL A 62 -14.24 16.48 -13.94
CA VAL A 62 -13.58 16.96 -12.71
C VAL A 62 -12.04 17.01 -12.87
N GLY A 63 -11.47 16.62 -14.02
CA GLY A 63 -10.03 16.64 -14.31
C GLY A 63 -9.48 15.32 -14.87
N ASN A 64 -8.15 15.25 -15.02
CA ASN A 64 -7.41 14.07 -15.51
C ASN A 64 -6.83 13.26 -14.32
N PHE A 65 -6.96 11.92 -14.32
CA PHE A 65 -6.41 11.05 -13.27
C PHE A 65 -4.92 10.75 -13.44
N VAL A 66 -4.39 10.81 -14.66
CA VAL A 66 -3.02 10.42 -14.99
C VAL A 66 -2.01 11.39 -14.36
N GLU A 67 -2.28 12.69 -14.41
CA GLU A 67 -1.36 13.71 -13.88
C GLU A 67 -1.22 13.65 -12.35
N PRO A 68 -2.29 13.62 -11.54
CA PRO A 68 -2.18 13.38 -10.10
C PRO A 68 -1.48 12.07 -9.76
N PHE A 69 -1.75 11.00 -10.51
CA PHE A 69 -1.09 9.71 -10.31
C PHE A 69 0.43 9.79 -10.51
N GLN A 70 0.88 10.45 -11.59
CA GLN A 70 2.30 10.68 -11.84
C GLN A 70 2.95 11.52 -10.73
N ARG A 71 2.27 12.59 -10.28
CA ARG A 71 2.76 13.41 -9.16
C ARG A 71 2.90 12.58 -7.89
N SER A 72 1.93 11.73 -7.56
CA SER A 72 1.99 10.83 -6.41
C SER A 72 3.13 9.80 -6.53
N LEU A 73 3.38 9.25 -7.72
CA LEU A 73 4.50 8.32 -7.94
C LEU A 73 5.85 9.01 -7.76
N VAL A 74 6.04 10.19 -8.36
CA VAL A 74 7.29 10.95 -8.23
C VAL A 74 7.51 11.37 -6.77
N LEU A 75 6.48 11.91 -6.12
CA LEU A 75 6.55 12.30 -4.72
C LEU A 75 6.88 11.11 -3.81
N GLY A 76 6.17 9.99 -3.99
CA GLY A 76 6.41 8.76 -3.23
C GLY A 76 7.83 8.23 -3.42
N GLY A 77 8.34 8.25 -4.65
CA GLY A 77 9.71 7.85 -4.97
C GLY A 77 10.77 8.74 -4.30
N ILE A 78 10.63 10.06 -4.41
CA ILE A 78 11.53 11.04 -3.79
C ILE A 78 11.54 10.86 -2.27
N VAL A 79 10.36 10.84 -1.64
CA VAL A 79 10.23 10.70 -0.19
C VAL A 79 10.80 9.37 0.29
N THR A 80 10.54 8.27 -0.41
CA THR A 80 11.10 6.95 -0.07
C THR A 80 12.62 6.94 -0.15
N GLY A 81 13.20 7.51 -1.21
CA GLY A 81 14.66 7.59 -1.38
C GLY A 81 15.33 8.43 -0.29
N LEU A 82 14.76 9.60 0.02
CA LEU A 82 15.27 10.48 1.09
C LEU A 82 15.12 9.80 2.46
N ALA A 83 13.94 9.30 2.79
CA ALA A 83 13.69 8.66 4.09
C ALA A 83 14.59 7.44 4.30
N ALA A 84 14.72 6.56 3.29
CA ALA A 84 15.57 5.38 3.38
C ALA A 84 17.05 5.74 3.54
N SER A 85 17.57 6.66 2.72
CA SER A 85 18.98 7.09 2.82
C SER A 85 19.28 7.75 4.17
N MET A 86 18.44 8.67 4.62
CA MET A 86 18.59 9.32 5.93
C MET A 86 18.48 8.30 7.08
N SER A 87 17.54 7.36 7.01
CA SER A 87 17.38 6.31 8.02
C SER A 87 18.61 5.40 8.10
N VAL A 88 19.18 5.02 6.95
CA VAL A 88 20.41 4.20 6.89
C VAL A 88 21.61 4.96 7.47
N LEU A 89 21.78 6.24 7.11
CA LEU A 89 22.86 7.07 7.67
C LEU A 89 22.72 7.24 9.18
N ALA A 90 21.50 7.51 9.66
CA ALA A 90 21.20 7.62 11.08
C ALA A 90 21.48 6.29 11.80
N ALA A 91 20.99 5.16 11.27
CA ALA A 91 21.24 3.84 11.85
C ALA A 91 22.74 3.51 11.90
N MET A 92 23.52 3.89 10.88
CA MET A 92 24.97 3.74 10.86
C MET A 92 25.66 4.59 11.95
N ALA A 93 25.18 5.82 12.21
CA ALA A 93 25.72 6.66 13.28
C ALA A 93 25.50 6.03 14.67
N PHE A 94 24.34 5.41 14.91
CA PHE A 94 24.05 4.71 16.17
C PHE A 94 24.89 3.44 16.39
N ARG A 95 25.66 2.96 15.40
CA ARG A 95 26.60 1.84 15.60
C ARG A 95 27.77 2.22 16.52
N GLN A 96 28.09 3.51 16.62
CA GLN A 96 29.12 4.01 17.53
C GLN A 96 28.46 4.72 18.70
N ARG A 97 28.96 4.50 19.92
CA ARG A 97 28.47 5.22 21.10
C ARG A 97 28.95 6.67 21.02
N PHE A 98 28.00 7.61 20.95
CA PHE A 98 28.27 9.04 21.01
C PHE A 98 27.49 9.69 22.18
N LYS A 99 27.98 10.84 22.65
CA LYS A 99 27.36 11.58 23.77
C LYS A 99 25.94 12.01 23.40
N GLY A 100 24.95 11.70 24.24
CA GLY A 100 23.54 12.04 23.99
C GLY A 100 22.75 11.04 23.13
N SER A 101 23.38 9.94 22.69
CA SER A 101 22.73 8.88 21.88
C SER A 101 21.45 8.33 22.53
N THR A 102 21.44 8.10 23.84
CA THR A 102 20.25 7.63 24.58
C THR A 102 19.09 8.61 24.50
N VAL A 103 19.35 9.92 24.64
CA VAL A 103 18.30 10.96 24.60
C VAL A 103 17.73 11.05 23.19
N LEU A 104 18.59 11.10 22.16
CA LEU A 104 18.14 11.11 20.77
C LEU A 104 17.34 9.87 20.41
N PHE A 105 17.78 8.69 20.86
CA PHE A 105 17.05 7.44 20.64
C PHE A 105 15.64 7.49 21.20
N TYR A 106 15.47 7.90 22.46
CA TYR A 106 14.15 8.01 23.07
C TYR A 106 13.28 9.09 22.42
N LEU A 107 13.87 10.23 21.99
CA LEU A 107 13.14 11.25 21.23
C LEU A 107 12.62 10.71 19.89
N THR A 108 13.43 9.93 19.17
CA THR A 108 13.00 9.30 17.91
C THR A 108 11.85 8.32 18.13
N ILE A 109 11.95 7.45 19.15
CA ILE A 109 10.86 6.53 19.50
C ILE A 109 9.60 7.28 19.92
N ALA A 110 9.73 8.33 20.73
CA ALA A 110 8.59 9.16 21.11
C ALA A 110 7.90 9.77 19.88
N SER A 111 8.66 10.33 18.93
CA SER A 111 8.09 10.90 17.70
C SER A 111 7.36 9.89 16.81
N LEU A 112 7.75 8.61 16.85
CA LEU A 112 7.10 7.54 16.09
C LEU A 112 5.77 7.10 16.72
N ILE A 113 5.64 7.21 18.04
CA ILE A 113 4.45 6.81 18.79
C ILE A 113 3.40 7.93 18.78
N VAL A 114 3.83 9.20 18.73
CA VAL A 114 2.93 10.35 18.69
C VAL A 114 1.99 10.25 17.49
N PRO A 115 0.66 10.24 17.69
CA PRO A 115 -0.31 10.21 16.61
C PRO A 115 -0.12 11.38 15.65
N SER A 116 -0.09 11.10 14.35
CA SER A 116 0.06 12.12 13.30
C SER A 116 -1.00 13.21 13.33
N ILE A 117 -2.17 12.93 13.92
CA ILE A 117 -3.25 13.91 14.09
C ILE A 117 -2.86 15.07 15.01
N LEU A 118 -2.02 14.83 16.02
CA LEU A 118 -1.54 15.88 16.92
C LEU A 118 -0.59 16.82 16.17
N ILE A 119 0.31 16.24 15.36
CA ILE A 119 1.27 16.96 14.52
C ILE A 119 0.54 17.77 13.44
N SER A 120 -0.50 17.21 12.82
CA SER A 120 -1.30 17.89 11.80
C SER A 120 -2.08 19.10 12.32
N LEU A 121 -2.35 19.17 13.62
CA LEU A 121 -3.03 20.29 14.27
C LEU A 121 -2.05 21.36 14.79
N GLY A 122 -0.74 21.13 14.69
CA GLY A 122 0.30 22.11 15.04
C GLY A 122 0.80 22.05 16.49
N LEU A 123 0.62 20.93 17.19
CA LEU A 123 1.26 20.63 18.48
C LEU A 123 2.47 19.70 18.27
#